data_AF-A0A8H6CXD3-F1
#
_entry.id   AF-A0A8H6CXD3-F1
#
_cell.length_a   1.000
_cell.length_b   1.000
_cell.length_c   1.000
_cell.angle_alpha   90.00
_cell.angle_beta   90.00
_cell.angle_gamma   90.00
#
_symmetry.space_group_name_H-M   'P 1'
#
loop_
_entity.id
_entity.type
_entity.pdbx_description
1 polymer ?
#
loop_
_entity_poly.entity_id
_entity_poly.type
_entity_poly.pdbx_seq_one_letter_code
_entity_poly.pdbx_strand_id
1 'polypeptide(L)'
;KLATVINRYGGPGLLISYKQERQQIAAKNVDRAAGHMAVHLHAVELLGTDPSEVNSTSKRGTLLKKALHNHYQRLDGENTDMGIEMGYHYMSNVCIPNNTEPKPKWDPHTYLPTTWPGSQAPHVFLKDRNSIFDLLGSDFSLVEFKDEPDQQTGSDLVVTAAKGLGMPLVPIILVREINAAMI
;
A
#
# COMPACT_ATOMS: atom_id res chain seq x y z
N LYS A 1 3.95 0.00 -17.55
CA LYS A 1 5.38 0.25 -17.89
C LYS A 1 5.76 -0.29 -19.27
N LEU A 2 5.74 -1.60 -19.53
CA LEU A 2 6.04 -2.13 -20.88
C LEU A 2 5.11 -1.58 -21.96
N ALA A 3 3.79 -1.62 -21.74
CA ALA A 3 2.79 -1.08 -22.66
C ALA A 3 3.06 0.39 -23.03
N THR A 4 3.37 1.22 -22.03
CA THR A 4 3.66 2.65 -22.25
C THR A 4 4.87 2.90 -23.15
N VAL A 5 5.89 2.04 -23.08
CA VAL A 5 7.09 2.15 -23.94
C VAL A 5 6.77 1.67 -25.35
N ILE A 6 6.06 0.55 -25.48
CA ILE A 6 5.62 0.01 -26.78
C ILE A 6 4.73 1.02 -27.50
N ASN A 7 3.81 1.65 -26.76
CA ASN A 7 2.88 2.67 -27.25
C ASN A 7 3.50 4.08 -27.30
N ARG A 8 4.81 4.22 -27.06
CA ARG A 8 5.62 5.42 -27.28
C ARG A 8 5.26 6.67 -26.46
N TYR A 9 4.51 6.53 -25.36
CA TYR A 9 4.27 7.61 -24.39
C TYR A 9 5.05 7.44 -23.07
N GLY A 10 5.84 6.37 -22.93
CA GLY A 10 6.72 6.12 -21.79
C GLY A 10 8.20 6.07 -22.20
N GLY A 11 9.06 6.78 -21.47
CA GLY A 11 10.52 6.76 -21.69
C GLY A 11 11.24 5.58 -21.04
N PRO A 12 12.54 5.34 -21.36
CA PRO A 12 13.32 4.24 -20.79
C PRO A 12 13.47 4.30 -19.27
N GLY A 13 13.42 5.51 -18.70
CA GLY A 13 13.42 5.72 -17.24
C GLY A 13 12.27 4.99 -16.53
N LEU A 14 11.13 4.76 -17.21
CA LEU A 14 9.99 4.06 -16.65
C LEU A 14 10.20 2.54 -16.56
N LEU A 15 11.08 1.95 -17.35
CA LEU A 15 11.47 0.53 -17.18
C LEU A 15 12.48 0.37 -16.06
N ILE A 16 13.43 1.30 -15.95
CA ILE A 16 14.42 1.32 -14.87
C ILE A 16 13.73 1.37 -13.50
N SER A 17 12.64 2.14 -13.39
CA SER A 17 11.90 2.25 -12.13
C SER A 17 11.28 0.94 -11.67
N TYR A 18 11.05 -0.06 -12.53
CA TYR A 18 10.55 -1.37 -12.08
C TYR A 18 11.45 -1.97 -11.00
N LYS A 19 12.76 -1.98 -11.22
CA LYS A 19 13.72 -2.51 -10.24
C LYS A 19 13.77 -1.62 -8.99
N GLN A 20 13.83 -0.29 -9.17
CA GLN A 20 13.90 0.67 -8.07
C GLN A 20 12.71 0.50 -7.10
N GLU A 21 11.53 0.26 -7.65
CA GLU A 21 10.30 0.07 -6.90
C GLU A 21 10.17 -1.35 -6.33
N ARG A 22 10.21 -2.38 -7.18
CA ARG A 22 9.83 -3.75 -6.77
C ARG A 22 10.89 -4.46 -5.95
N GLN A 23 12.17 -4.17 -6.16
CA GLN A 23 13.25 -4.88 -5.46
C GLN A 23 13.22 -4.62 -3.96
N GLN A 24 13.01 -3.37 -3.55
CA GLN A 24 12.96 -2.99 -2.14
C GLN A 24 11.75 -3.61 -1.43
N ILE A 25 10.61 -3.66 -2.12
CA ILE A 25 9.39 -4.29 -1.56
C ILE A 25 9.58 -5.81 -1.44
N ALA A 26 10.16 -6.44 -2.46
CA ALA A 26 10.47 -7.88 -2.41
C ALA A 26 11.40 -8.22 -1.22
N ALA A 27 12.45 -7.42 -1.01
CA ALA A 27 13.37 -7.62 0.12
C ALA A 27 12.64 -7.50 1.48
N LYS A 28 11.78 -6.49 1.64
CA LYS A 28 10.97 -6.32 2.85
C LYS A 28 10.02 -7.50 3.09
N ASN A 29 9.37 -7.98 2.04
CA ASN A 29 8.43 -9.10 2.15
C ASN A 29 9.14 -10.40 2.53
N VAL A 30 10.34 -10.65 1.98
CA VAL A 30 11.16 -11.82 2.36
C VAL A 30 11.59 -11.74 3.82
N ASP A 31 12.10 -10.59 4.26
CA ASP A 31 12.50 -10.36 5.65
C ASP A 31 11.33 -10.58 6.61
N ARG A 32 10.15 -10.03 6.28
CA ARG A 32 8.98 -10.17 7.14
C ARG A 32 8.45 -11.61 7.18
N ALA A 33 8.40 -12.30 6.03
CA ALA A 33 7.98 -13.70 5.97
C ALA A 33 8.92 -14.61 6.79
N ALA A 34 10.23 -14.34 6.80
CA ALA A 34 11.16 -15.05 7.68
C ALA A 34 10.85 -14.81 9.15
N GLY A 35 10.50 -13.56 9.52
CA GLY A 35 10.02 -13.22 10.85
C GLY A 35 8.76 -13.99 11.26
N HIS A 36 7.76 -14.09 10.39
CA HIS A 36 6.54 -14.87 10.65
C HIS A 36 6.86 -16.37 10.84
N MET A 37 7.72 -16.94 9.99
CA MET A 37 8.16 -18.34 10.15
C MET A 37 8.85 -18.57 11.51
N ALA A 38 9.68 -17.63 11.98
CA ALA A 38 10.33 -17.73 13.28
C ALA A 38 9.32 -17.79 14.45
N VAL A 39 8.17 -17.13 14.34
CA VAL A 39 7.07 -17.24 15.33
C VAL A 39 6.59 -18.68 15.44
N HIS A 40 6.38 -19.37 14.31
CA HIS A 40 5.94 -20.77 14.33
C HIS A 40 7.03 -21.72 14.84
N LEU A 41 8.29 -21.50 14.46
CA LEU A 41 9.40 -22.31 14.97
C LEU A 41 9.52 -22.20 16.50
N HIS A 42 9.37 -21.00 17.07
CA HIS A 42 9.36 -20.84 18.53
C HIS A 42 8.12 -21.51 19.18
N ALA A 43 6.97 -21.53 18.50
CA ALA A 43 5.82 -22.29 18.99
C ALA A 43 6.09 -23.81 19.01
N VAL A 44 6.82 -24.33 18.03
CA VAL A 44 7.28 -25.74 18.02
C VAL A 44 8.24 -26.00 19.18
N GLU A 45 9.16 -25.08 19.47
CA GLU A 45 10.05 -25.19 20.62
C GLU A 45 9.30 -25.20 21.96
N LEU A 46 8.27 -24.37 22.10
CA LEU A 46 7.40 -24.36 23.29
C LEU A 46 6.67 -25.69 23.50
N LEU A 47 6.22 -26.34 22.42
CA LEU A 47 5.59 -27.66 22.47
C LEU A 47 6.56 -28.76 22.91
N GLY A 48 7.86 -28.60 22.65
CA GLY A 48 8.89 -29.54 23.05
C GLY A 48 8.74 -30.92 22.40
N THR A 49 9.17 -31.97 23.12
CA THR A 49 9.23 -33.34 22.58
C THR A 49 7.89 -34.09 22.59
N ASP A 50 6.92 -33.62 23.37
CA ASP A 50 5.57 -34.20 23.42
C ASP A 50 4.51 -33.12 23.17
N PRO A 51 4.20 -32.86 21.89
CA PRO A 51 3.16 -31.88 21.53
C PRO A 51 1.78 -32.27 22.04
N SER A 52 1.51 -33.54 22.35
CA SER A 52 0.19 -33.98 22.80
C SER A 52 -0.16 -33.47 24.20
N GLU A 53 0.85 -33.12 25.01
CA GLU A 53 0.68 -32.51 26.34
C GLU A 53 -0.14 -31.22 26.28
N VAL A 54 -0.07 -30.47 25.16
CA VAL A 54 -0.89 -29.27 24.98
C VAL A 54 -2.37 -29.59 25.02
N ASN A 55 -2.81 -30.81 24.71
CA ASN A 55 -4.23 -31.18 24.73
C ASN A 55 -4.69 -31.71 26.09
N SER A 56 -3.75 -31.99 27.01
CA SER A 56 -4.06 -32.54 28.32
C SER A 56 -4.81 -31.54 29.22
N THR A 57 -5.54 -32.06 30.20
CA THR A 57 -6.15 -31.28 31.30
C THR A 57 -5.19 -31.13 32.49
N SER A 58 -3.93 -31.54 32.34
CA SER A 58 -2.92 -31.43 33.38
C SER A 58 -2.60 -29.95 33.67
N LYS A 59 -1.97 -29.69 34.82
CA LYS A 59 -1.43 -28.35 35.13
C LYS A 59 -0.38 -27.93 34.08
N ARG A 60 0.44 -28.86 33.59
CA ARG A 60 1.46 -28.61 32.57
C ARG A 60 0.82 -28.28 31.23
N GLY A 61 -0.14 -29.07 30.75
CA GLY A 61 -0.90 -28.80 29.53
C GLY A 61 -1.62 -27.45 29.56
N THR A 62 -2.24 -27.10 30.70
CA THR A 62 -2.88 -25.79 30.89
C THR A 62 -1.88 -24.63 30.79
N LEU A 63 -0.70 -24.76 31.41
CA LEU A 63 0.37 -23.75 31.31
C LEU A 63 0.91 -23.64 29.88
N LEU A 64 1.08 -24.76 29.18
CA LEU A 64 1.55 -24.81 27.80
C LEU A 64 0.57 -24.14 26.83
N LYS A 65 -0.74 -24.45 26.94
CA LYS A 65 -1.80 -23.75 26.19
C LYS A 65 -1.74 -22.24 26.38
N LYS A 66 -1.60 -21.79 27.63
CA LYS A 66 -1.51 -20.36 27.97
C LYS A 66 -0.25 -19.71 27.38
N ALA A 67 0.89 -20.40 27.41
CA ALA A 67 2.14 -19.90 26.83
C ALA A 67 2.03 -19.73 25.31
N LEU A 68 1.50 -20.72 24.60
CA LEU A 68 1.27 -20.65 23.15
C LEU A 68 0.26 -19.56 22.78
N HIS A 69 -0.84 -19.46 23.53
CA HIS A 69 -1.82 -18.38 23.34
C HIS A 69 -1.14 -17.01 23.47
N ASN A 70 -0.42 -16.75 24.56
CA ASN A 70 0.28 -15.47 24.77
C ASN A 70 1.37 -15.20 23.73
N HIS A 71 2.01 -16.25 23.21
CA HIS A 71 3.02 -16.14 22.15
C HIS A 71 2.39 -15.61 20.86
N TYR A 72 1.32 -16.26 20.37
CA TYR A 72 0.64 -15.83 19.15
C TYR A 72 -0.11 -14.50 19.31
N GLN A 73 -0.70 -14.20 20.48
CA GLN A 73 -1.36 -12.91 20.71
C GLN A 73 -0.39 -11.72 20.68
N ARG A 74 0.88 -11.94 21.00
CA ARG A 74 1.91 -10.89 20.98
C ARG A 74 2.60 -10.76 19.62
N LEU A 75 2.53 -11.80 18.80
CA LEU A 75 3.25 -11.94 17.54
C LEU A 75 2.27 -12.38 16.44
N ASP A 76 1.23 -11.56 16.23
CA ASP A 76 0.09 -11.83 15.34
C ASP A 76 0.29 -11.32 13.91
N GLY A 77 1.45 -10.74 13.61
CA GLY A 77 1.73 -10.01 12.37
C GLY A 77 1.46 -10.78 11.08
N GLU A 78 1.53 -12.11 11.07
CA GLU A 78 1.33 -12.93 9.86
C GLU A 78 0.02 -12.60 9.13
N ASN A 79 -1.03 -12.23 9.87
CA ASN A 79 -2.34 -11.90 9.31
C ASN A 79 -2.82 -10.49 9.68
N THR A 80 -1.98 -9.67 10.31
CA THR A 80 -2.34 -8.31 10.77
C THR A 80 -1.42 -7.22 10.25
N ASP A 81 -0.35 -7.57 9.51
CA ASP A 81 0.62 -6.63 8.95
C ASP A 81 0.11 -5.88 7.70
N MET A 82 -0.92 -5.05 7.87
CA MET A 82 -1.51 -4.28 6.77
C MET A 82 -0.50 -3.33 6.12
N GLY A 83 0.52 -2.89 6.86
CA GLY A 83 1.58 -2.03 6.34
C GLY A 83 2.53 -2.74 5.37
N ILE A 84 2.68 -4.05 5.47
CA ILE A 84 3.37 -4.89 4.47
C ILE A 84 2.53 -5.01 3.20
N GLU A 85 1.23 -5.21 3.35
CA GLU A 85 0.32 -5.43 2.23
C GLU A 85 0.07 -4.17 1.39
N MET A 86 -0.21 -3.03 2.05
CA MET A 86 -0.67 -1.81 1.39
C MET A 86 0.17 -0.57 1.73
N GLY A 87 0.92 -0.59 2.84
CA GLY A 87 1.62 0.58 3.36
C GLY A 87 2.94 0.94 2.67
N TYR A 88 3.39 0.19 1.68
CA TYR A 88 4.68 0.47 1.05
C TYR A 88 4.66 1.76 0.20
N HIS A 89 5.78 2.47 0.19
CA HIS A 89 5.98 3.65 -0.64
C HIS A 89 7.07 3.38 -1.67
N TYR A 90 6.74 3.52 -2.94
CA TYR A 90 7.70 3.48 -4.02
C TYR A 90 8.64 4.68 -3.99
N MET A 91 9.91 4.40 -4.31
CA MET A 91 10.95 5.40 -4.48
C MET A 91 11.67 5.13 -5.79
N SER A 92 11.43 5.98 -6.78
CA SER A 92 12.01 5.85 -8.10
C SER A 92 12.11 7.20 -8.80
N ASN A 93 12.79 7.22 -9.94
CA ASN A 93 12.88 8.39 -10.81
C ASN A 93 11.54 8.85 -11.41
N VAL A 94 10.45 8.08 -11.25
CA VAL A 94 9.12 8.43 -11.75
C VAL A 94 8.13 8.79 -10.63
N CYS A 95 8.53 8.66 -9.37
CA CYS A 95 7.78 9.19 -8.22
C CYS A 95 8.32 10.59 -7.92
N ILE A 96 7.57 11.63 -8.30
CA ILE A 96 7.99 13.03 -8.14
C ILE A 96 7.50 13.54 -6.77
N PRO A 97 8.40 13.78 -5.79
CA PRO A 97 8.00 14.29 -4.48
C PRO A 97 7.56 15.75 -4.59
N ASN A 98 6.54 16.13 -3.81
CA ASN A 98 6.05 17.51 -3.76
C ASN A 98 6.99 18.45 -2.96
N ASN A 99 8.06 17.94 -2.32
CA ASN A 99 8.98 18.67 -1.43
C ASN A 99 8.34 19.47 -0.28
N THR A 100 7.01 19.49 -0.16
CA THR A 100 6.24 20.21 0.85
C THR A 100 6.05 19.39 2.12
N GLU A 101 6.07 18.06 2.02
CA GLU A 101 5.78 17.16 3.13
C GLU A 101 6.85 16.06 3.29
N PRO A 102 7.20 15.70 4.54
CA PRO A 102 8.12 14.60 4.79
C PRO A 102 7.50 13.28 4.36
N LYS A 103 8.35 12.32 3.99
CA LYS A 103 7.92 10.96 3.71
C LYS A 103 7.20 10.36 4.94
N PRO A 104 6.00 9.78 4.79
CA PRO A 104 5.32 9.09 5.87
C PRO A 104 6.18 7.99 6.48
N LYS A 105 6.11 7.83 7.80
CA LYS A 105 6.79 6.74 8.50
C LYS A 105 6.09 5.43 8.13
N TRP A 106 6.87 4.48 7.65
CA TRP A 106 6.38 3.13 7.38
C TRP A 106 6.43 2.25 8.64
N ASP A 107 5.38 1.47 8.86
CA ASP A 107 5.25 0.49 9.94
C ASP A 107 4.68 -0.81 9.34
N PRO A 108 5.22 -2.01 9.65
CA PRO A 108 4.70 -3.25 9.07
C PRO A 108 3.27 -3.57 9.53
N HIS A 109 2.90 -3.22 10.76
CA HIS A 109 1.58 -3.51 11.31
C HIS A 109 0.51 -2.55 10.79
N THR A 110 0.85 -1.27 10.65
CA THR A 110 -0.12 -0.20 10.38
C THR A 110 -0.08 0.24 8.93
N TYR A 111 -1.23 0.16 8.25
CA TYR A 111 -1.46 0.88 7.00
C TYR A 111 -2.02 2.28 7.29
N LEU A 112 -1.30 3.32 6.88
CA LEU A 112 -1.77 4.70 6.86
C LEU A 112 -2.07 5.09 5.40
N PRO A 113 -3.36 5.27 5.02
CA PRO A 113 -3.70 5.82 3.72
C PRO A 113 -3.10 7.23 3.57
N THR A 114 -2.50 7.51 2.41
CA THR A 114 -1.86 8.80 2.14
C THR A 114 -1.76 9.04 0.63
N THR A 115 -1.79 10.32 0.24
CA THR A 115 -1.54 10.77 -1.14
C THR A 115 -0.06 11.04 -1.43
N TRP A 116 0.85 10.76 -0.48
CA TRP A 116 2.28 11.00 -0.66
C TRP A 116 2.83 10.26 -1.91
N PRO A 117 3.57 10.92 -2.82
CA PRO A 117 3.98 10.34 -4.10
C PRO A 117 4.70 8.99 -4.01
N GLY A 118 4.16 7.98 -4.69
CA GLY A 118 4.69 6.61 -4.64
C GLY A 118 3.94 5.69 -3.68
N SER A 119 2.99 6.21 -2.91
CA SER A 119 2.03 5.42 -2.13
C SER A 119 0.92 4.88 -3.02
N GLN A 120 0.24 3.82 -2.57
CA GLN A 120 -1.03 3.42 -3.16
C GLN A 120 -2.06 4.53 -2.95
N ALA A 121 -2.77 4.91 -4.01
CA ALA A 121 -3.86 5.88 -3.90
C ALA A 121 -4.89 5.39 -2.86
N PRO A 122 -5.31 6.22 -1.90
CA PRO A 122 -6.27 5.81 -0.88
C PRO A 122 -7.66 5.49 -1.46
N HIS A 123 -8.29 4.45 -0.91
CA HIS A 123 -9.68 4.16 -1.20
C HIS A 123 -10.61 5.11 -0.43
N VAL A 124 -11.62 5.63 -1.12
CA VAL A 124 -12.72 6.37 -0.50
C VAL A 124 -14.02 6.08 -1.23
N PHE A 125 -15.11 6.00 -0.48
CA PHE A 125 -16.45 6.07 -1.05
C PHE A 125 -16.82 7.53 -1.25
N LEU A 126 -17.12 7.90 -2.49
CA LEU A 126 -17.55 9.24 -2.85
C LEU A 126 -18.98 9.50 -2.35
N LYS A 127 -19.47 10.75 -2.46
CA LYS A 127 -20.84 11.11 -2.02
C LYS A 127 -21.94 10.27 -2.66
N ASP A 128 -21.73 9.85 -3.90
CA ASP A 128 -22.65 9.00 -4.66
C ASP A 128 -22.57 7.52 -4.28
N ARG A 129 -21.66 7.17 -3.35
CA ARG A 129 -21.33 5.83 -2.84
C ARG A 129 -20.55 4.94 -3.81
N ASN A 130 -20.03 5.49 -4.91
CA ASN A 130 -19.08 4.78 -5.76
C ASN A 130 -17.69 4.79 -5.14
N SER A 131 -16.87 3.77 -5.45
CA SER A 131 -15.45 3.82 -5.08
C SER A 131 -14.73 4.82 -5.97
N ILE A 132 -13.79 5.59 -5.40
CA ILE A 132 -12.89 6.42 -6.22
C ILE A 132 -12.13 5.59 -7.27
N PHE A 133 -11.87 4.31 -6.98
CA PHE A 133 -11.17 3.41 -7.90
C PHE A 133 -12.01 3.06 -9.13
N ASP A 134 -13.34 3.13 -9.04
CA ASP A 134 -14.22 2.91 -10.18
C ASP A 134 -14.13 4.04 -11.22
N LEU A 135 -13.62 5.20 -10.82
CA LEU A 135 -13.42 6.36 -11.71
C LEU A 135 -12.03 6.36 -12.38
N LEU A 136 -11.08 5.57 -11.87
CA LEU A 136 -9.70 5.58 -12.38
C LEU A 136 -9.64 4.97 -13.79
N GLY A 137 -8.90 5.64 -14.67
CA GLY A 137 -8.51 5.12 -15.97
C GLY A 137 -7.52 3.95 -15.90
N SER A 138 -7.44 3.17 -16.97
CA SER A 138 -6.59 1.98 -17.06
C SER A 138 -5.09 2.27 -17.05
N ASP A 139 -4.67 3.48 -17.43
CA ASP A 139 -3.26 3.90 -17.47
C ASP A 139 -2.97 5.00 -16.45
N PHE A 140 -3.39 6.24 -16.74
CA PHE A 140 -3.21 7.38 -15.84
C PHE A 140 -4.53 8.07 -15.57
N SER A 141 -4.65 8.61 -14.36
CA SER A 141 -5.74 9.48 -13.95
C SER A 141 -5.19 10.72 -13.28
N LEU A 142 -5.85 11.86 -13.47
CA LEU A 142 -5.60 13.07 -12.72
C LEU A 142 -6.85 13.34 -11.86
N VAL A 143 -6.74 13.13 -10.55
CA VAL A 143 -7.80 13.44 -9.60
C VAL A 143 -7.63 14.87 -9.12
N GLU A 144 -8.68 15.66 -9.25
CA GLU A 144 -8.72 17.05 -8.83
C GLU A 144 -9.91 17.27 -7.89
N PHE A 145 -9.64 17.84 -6.73
CA PHE A 145 -10.67 18.28 -5.78
C PHE A 145 -10.87 19.80 -5.92
N LYS A 146 -12.12 20.22 -6.07
CA LYS A 146 -12.51 21.64 -6.17
C LYS A 146 -13.57 21.99 -5.14
N ASP A 147 -13.55 23.21 -4.62
CA ASP A 147 -14.63 23.76 -3.79
C ASP A 147 -15.79 24.31 -4.64
N GLU A 148 -15.48 24.80 -5.84
CA GLU A 148 -16.45 25.34 -6.78
C GLU A 148 -16.25 24.78 -8.20
N PRO A 149 -17.32 24.60 -9.00
CA PRO A 149 -17.22 24.06 -10.36
C PRO A 149 -16.20 24.80 -11.24
N ASP A 150 -16.19 26.13 -11.16
CA ASP A 150 -15.38 27.02 -12.00
C ASP A 150 -14.02 27.39 -11.38
N GLN A 151 -13.63 26.73 -10.28
CA GLN A 151 -12.33 26.97 -9.66
C GLN A 151 -11.19 26.56 -10.60
N GLN A 152 -10.23 27.46 -10.80
CA GLN A 152 -9.06 27.21 -11.63
C GLN A 152 -7.85 26.81 -10.77
N THR A 153 -7.30 25.62 -11.06
CA THR A 153 -6.15 25.05 -10.33
C THR A 153 -4.94 24.76 -11.22
N GLY A 154 -5.11 24.85 -12.54
CA GLY A 154 -4.09 24.50 -13.54
C GLY A 154 -4.12 23.03 -14.00
N SER A 155 -5.10 22.23 -13.57
CA SER A 155 -5.26 20.83 -14.03
C SER A 155 -5.44 20.71 -15.56
N ASP A 156 -6.03 21.72 -16.19
CA ASP A 156 -6.19 21.87 -17.63
C ASP A 156 -4.84 21.91 -18.38
N LEU A 157 -3.81 22.51 -17.78
CA LEU A 157 -2.46 22.52 -18.33
C LEU A 157 -1.85 21.12 -18.38
N VAL A 158 -2.08 20.31 -17.33
CA VAL A 158 -1.60 18.93 -17.25
C VAL A 158 -2.32 18.05 -18.27
N VAL A 159 -3.64 18.19 -18.39
CA VAL A 159 -4.45 17.48 -19.39
C VAL A 159 -4.00 17.85 -20.80
N THR A 160 -3.72 19.12 -21.06
CA THR A 160 -3.22 19.61 -22.35
C THR A 160 -1.85 19.04 -22.68
N ALA A 161 -0.92 19.02 -21.72
CA ALA A 161 0.41 18.43 -21.88
C ALA A 161 0.33 16.91 -22.17
N ALA A 162 -0.49 16.17 -21.42
CA ALA A 162 -0.69 14.74 -21.62
C ALA A 162 -1.21 14.43 -23.03
N LYS A 163 -2.20 15.20 -23.50
CA LYS A 163 -2.72 15.11 -24.87
C LYS A 163 -1.64 15.40 -25.91
N GLY A 164 -0.82 16.43 -25.71
CA GLY A 164 0.30 16.76 -26.60
C GLY A 164 1.37 15.66 -26.69
N LEU A 165 1.52 14.85 -25.64
CA LEU A 165 2.42 13.70 -25.58
C LEU A 165 1.77 12.38 -26.03
N GLY A 166 0.48 12.38 -26.40
CA GLY A 166 -0.26 11.15 -26.72
C GLY A 166 -0.44 10.21 -25.52
N MET A 167 -0.31 10.72 -24.29
CA MET A 167 -0.44 9.95 -23.06
C MET A 167 -1.93 9.82 -22.68
N PRO A 168 -2.46 8.59 -22.51
CA PRO A 168 -3.82 8.40 -22.00
C PRO A 168 -3.90 8.92 -20.56
N LEU A 169 -4.76 9.91 -20.32
CA LEU A 169 -5.00 10.50 -19.00
C LEU A 169 -6.51 10.74 -18.83
N VAL A 170 -7.09 10.18 -17.78
CA VAL A 170 -8.49 10.42 -17.40
C VAL A 170 -8.55 11.53 -16.35
N PRO A 171 -9.09 12.74 -16.67
CA PRO A 171 -9.34 13.75 -15.67
C PRO A 171 -10.58 13.41 -14.84
N ILE A 172 -10.46 13.47 -13.51
CA ILE A 172 -11.53 13.19 -12.55
C ILE A 172 -11.68 14.42 -11.67
N ILE A 173 -12.75 15.19 -11.89
CA ILE A 173 -13.01 16.43 -11.16
C ILE A 173 -14.09 16.15 -10.11
N LEU A 174 -13.73 16.31 -8.83
CA LEU A 174 -14.59 16.06 -7.69
C LEU A 174 -14.91 17.39 -7.00
N VAL A 175 -16.12 17.90 -7.20
CA VAL A 175 -16.56 19.20 -6.68
C VAL A 175 -17.22 19.04 -5.31
N ARG A 176 -16.71 19.76 -4.32
CA ARG A 176 -17.11 19.75 -2.92
C ARG A 176 -17.07 18.35 -2.29
N GLU A 177 -16.21 17.46 -2.75
CA GLU A 177 -16.18 16.06 -2.28
C GLU A 177 -15.59 15.96 -0.86
N ILE A 178 -16.47 15.97 0.14
CA ILE A 178 -16.11 15.99 1.55
C ILE A 178 -15.56 14.66 2.06
N ASN A 179 -15.88 13.54 1.41
CA ASN A 179 -15.45 12.23 1.90
C ASN A 179 -13.94 12.02 1.70
N ALA A 180 -13.34 12.75 0.76
CA ALA A 180 -11.91 12.71 0.47
C ALA A 180 -11.09 13.75 1.25
N ALA A 181 -11.72 14.66 1.99
CA ALA A 181 -11.05 15.76 2.71
C ALA A 181 -10.24 15.30 3.94
N MET A 182 -10.29 14.02 4.29
CA MET A 182 -9.69 13.41 5.48
C MET A 182 -8.48 12.52 5.18
N ILE A 183 -8.02 12.48 3.92
CA ILE A 183 -6.97 11.59 3.41
C ILE A 183 -5.62 12.31 3.35
#